data_AF-A0A9Q0DNE9-F1
#
_entry.id   AF-A0A9Q0DNE9-F1
#
_cell.length_a   1.000
_cell.length_b   1.000
_cell.length_c   1.000
_cell.angle_alpha   90.00
_cell.angle_beta   90.00
_cell.angle_gamma   90.00
#
_symmetry.space_group_name_H-M   'P 1'
#
loop_
_entity.id
_entity.type
_entity.pdbx_description
1 polymer ?
#
loop_
_entity_poly.entity_id
_entity_poly.type
_entity_poly.pdbx_seq_one_letter_code
_entity_poly.pdbx_strand_id
1 'polypeptide(L)'
;MDGGLAFAVNQHVGIYTSKENCYVASNKMEVSGVQTAKQRTVLCVLTENEQHCRMLQGGPHAKSGSQTSVPACLPSYVTQVAVELCEVVLTASPMDASDSSLLDENLAALQHRDFRLFLDLSTNSCVDTSVESPAEEPLALQDDLCVPEYTGDIYLHLREREAKSRPRPNYLKNHPELSGCMRVVLVDWLAEVADEYKLCAETLQLAVSYLDRFLSYTTAVKRAKLQLVGTVALLLAAKYEEVYPPDMEDFVYITDGTYDQRQLVCMEHMFLKVLAFNLTVPTAYQLLRLFITVQPVRSKTAYLAMYVAELSLLEMETVVAFRPSVVAASAYCLANYTVSRDLWPESLQEFTGYSLEDIAPCLKDLHTIYFSAESRPQQAIREKYKSSKYGSVSLMTPPTALPFP
;
A
#
# COMPACT_ATOMS: atom_id res chain seq x y z
N MET A 1 32.45 -32.16 78.76
CA MET A 1 32.86 -31.19 77.73
C MET A 1 31.92 -31.36 76.57
N ASP A 2 31.09 -30.33 76.40
CA ASP A 2 30.38 -29.86 75.20
C ASP A 2 29.48 -30.87 74.47
N GLY A 3 28.16 -30.70 74.37
CA GLY A 3 27.38 -29.46 74.13
C GLY A 3 26.94 -29.50 72.65
N GLY A 4 25.71 -29.87 72.29
CA GLY A 4 24.47 -29.07 72.35
C GLY A 4 23.91 -29.01 70.90
N LEU A 5 22.83 -29.73 70.57
CA LEU A 5 21.40 -29.40 70.66
C LEU A 5 20.85 -28.45 69.56
N ALA A 6 19.69 -28.89 69.06
CA ALA A 6 18.83 -28.33 68.02
C ALA A 6 18.40 -26.87 68.22
N PHE A 7 17.76 -26.26 67.21
CA PHE A 7 16.31 -25.98 67.22
C PHE A 7 15.90 -25.16 65.99
N ALA A 8 14.88 -25.65 65.29
CA ALA A 8 13.90 -24.80 64.62
C ALA A 8 12.95 -24.22 65.69
N VAL A 9 12.45 -23.00 65.52
CA VAL A 9 11.07 -22.57 65.87
C VAL A 9 10.93 -21.08 65.55
N ASN A 10 9.90 -20.79 64.74
CA ASN A 10 9.30 -19.49 64.49
C ASN A 10 8.84 -18.81 65.79
N GLN A 11 9.01 -17.49 65.92
CA GLN A 11 8.01 -16.65 66.57
C GLN A 11 7.76 -15.37 65.77
N HIS A 12 6.54 -15.31 65.25
CA HIS A 12 5.85 -14.11 64.82
C HIS A 12 5.67 -13.13 65.98
N VAL A 13 5.98 -11.85 65.75
CA VAL A 13 5.20 -10.75 66.30
C VAL A 13 4.90 -9.81 65.15
N GLY A 14 3.63 -9.83 64.71
CA GLY A 14 3.12 -8.89 63.74
C GLY A 14 2.79 -7.56 64.40
N ILE A 15 3.12 -6.47 63.71
CA ILE A 15 2.37 -5.22 63.78
C ILE A 15 2.01 -4.86 62.35
N TYR A 16 0.70 -4.84 62.09
CA TYR A 16 0.07 -4.28 60.91
C TYR A 16 0.29 -2.76 60.86
N THR A 17 0.64 -2.23 59.69
CA THR A 17 -0.11 -1.14 59.01
C THR A 17 0.35 -0.99 57.56
N SER A 18 -0.54 -1.44 56.66
CA SER A 18 -0.94 -0.88 55.36
C SER A 18 0.06 -0.15 54.43
N LYS A 19 0.23 -0.79 53.26
CA LYS A 19 0.12 -0.25 51.88
C LYS A 19 0.97 0.95 51.48
N GLU A 20 1.95 0.68 50.62
CA GLU A 20 2.25 1.53 49.46
C GLU A 20 2.76 0.67 48.28
N ASN A 21 2.22 0.96 47.10
CA ASN A 21 2.36 0.23 45.85
C ASN A 21 3.77 0.38 45.24
N CYS A 22 4.42 -0.73 44.88
CA CYS A 22 5.47 -0.73 43.85
C CYS A 22 4.84 -1.07 42.50
N TYR A 23 4.57 -0.05 41.70
CA TYR A 23 4.32 -0.18 40.27
C TYR A 23 5.64 -0.58 39.59
N VAL A 24 5.69 -1.80 39.06
CA VAL A 24 6.69 -2.19 38.07
C VAL A 24 6.26 -1.56 36.75
N ALA A 25 7.06 -0.61 36.25
CA ALA A 25 6.82 0.08 35.01
C ALA A 25 6.95 -0.89 33.83
N SER A 26 5.82 -1.39 33.33
CA SER A 26 5.71 -1.87 31.96
C SER A 26 5.88 -0.66 31.05
N ASN A 27 6.92 -0.64 30.22
CA ASN A 27 7.03 0.31 29.11
C ASN A 27 5.93 0.02 28.08
N LYS A 28 4.70 0.47 28.38
CA LYS A 28 3.74 0.85 27.37
C LYS A 28 4.31 2.10 26.72
N MET A 29 4.59 2.03 25.43
CA MET A 29 4.74 3.22 24.61
C MET A 29 3.38 3.92 24.66
N GLU A 30 3.25 4.96 25.48
CA GLU A 30 2.10 5.85 25.44
C GLU A 30 2.11 6.54 24.08
N VAL A 31 1.20 6.12 23.20
CA VAL A 31 0.80 6.88 22.02
C VAL A 31 -0.06 8.05 22.52
N SER A 32 0.57 8.98 23.24
CA SER A 32 -0.02 10.27 23.59
C SER A 32 0.31 11.26 22.49
N GLY A 33 -0.58 11.35 21.50
CA GLY A 33 -0.41 12.27 20.38
C GLY A 33 -1.06 11.81 19.08
N VAL A 34 -2.17 11.08 19.12
CA VAL A 34 -3.06 11.02 17.96
C VAL A 34 -3.67 12.42 17.84
N GLN A 35 -3.05 13.26 17.01
CA GLN A 35 -3.75 14.41 16.47
C GLN A 35 -5.00 13.83 15.80
N THR A 36 -6.17 14.27 16.24
CA THR A 36 -7.46 13.88 15.70
C THR A 36 -7.44 14.10 14.18
N ALA A 37 -7.14 13.04 13.44
CA ALA A 37 -7.33 12.99 12.01
C ALA A 37 -8.81 13.34 11.76
N LYS A 38 -9.06 14.23 10.81
CA LYS A 38 -10.42 14.40 10.29
C LYS A 38 -10.82 13.06 9.69
N GLN A 39 -11.51 12.22 10.46
CA GLN A 39 -12.09 10.96 10.02
C GLN A 39 -13.03 11.26 8.84
N ARG A 40 -12.52 11.07 7.62
CA ARG A 40 -13.35 11.01 6.42
C ARG A 40 -13.75 9.56 6.25
N THR A 41 -14.95 9.22 6.70
CA THR A 41 -15.55 7.93 6.35
C THR A 41 -15.78 7.93 4.84
N VAL A 42 -15.10 7.02 4.11
CA VAL A 42 -15.15 6.90 2.64
C VAL A 42 -16.58 6.85 2.10
N LEU A 43 -17.53 6.31 2.88
CA LEU A 43 -18.95 6.28 2.51
C LEU A 43 -19.58 7.67 2.32
N CYS A 44 -19.25 8.65 3.16
CA CYS A 44 -19.72 10.04 2.98
C CYS A 44 -19.09 10.68 1.73
N VAL A 45 -17.81 10.41 1.48
CA VAL A 45 -17.05 10.94 0.34
C VAL A 45 -17.50 10.31 -0.98
N LEU A 46 -17.87 9.02 -0.99
CA LEU A 46 -18.43 8.36 -2.17
C LEU A 46 -19.78 8.98 -2.57
N THR A 47 -20.62 9.40 -1.61
CA THR A 47 -21.90 10.08 -1.90
C THR A 47 -21.73 11.52 -2.37
N GLU A 48 -20.73 12.24 -1.85
CA GLU A 48 -20.48 13.65 -2.18
C GLU A 48 -19.70 13.84 -3.50
N ASN A 49 -18.73 12.97 -3.80
CA ASN A 49 -17.88 13.11 -5.00
C ASN A 49 -18.53 12.66 -6.32
N GLU A 50 -19.67 11.98 -6.29
CA GLU A 50 -20.48 11.77 -7.50
C GLU A 50 -20.90 13.10 -8.15
N GLN A 51 -21.13 14.13 -7.33
CA GLN A 51 -21.50 15.46 -7.83
C GLN A 51 -20.31 16.13 -8.53
N HIS A 52 -19.08 15.94 -8.02
CA HIS A 52 -17.87 16.52 -8.60
C HIS A 52 -17.38 15.79 -9.85
N CYS A 53 -17.41 14.45 -9.86
CA CYS A 53 -17.05 13.64 -11.05
C CYS A 53 -18.03 13.89 -12.22
N ARG A 54 -19.32 14.19 -11.95
CA ARG A 54 -20.29 14.63 -12.99
C ARG A 54 -19.99 16.03 -13.56
N MET A 55 -19.38 16.93 -12.78
CA MET A 55 -19.02 18.28 -13.26
C MET A 55 -17.80 18.26 -14.19
N LEU A 56 -16.84 17.35 -13.97
CA LEU A 56 -15.66 17.21 -14.84
C LEU A 56 -15.98 16.53 -16.19
N GLN A 57 -17.14 15.86 -16.32
CA GLN A 57 -17.56 15.15 -17.54
C GLN A 57 -18.75 15.80 -18.27
N GLY A 58 -19.21 16.97 -17.82
CA GLY A 58 -20.42 17.62 -18.33
C GLY A 58 -20.20 18.56 -19.53
N GLY A 59 -20.18 18.01 -20.75
CA GLY A 59 -20.54 18.74 -21.98
C GLY A 59 -22.07 18.81 -22.14
N PRO A 60 -22.64 19.86 -22.79
CA PRO A 60 -24.05 20.21 -22.61
C PRO A 60 -24.98 19.35 -23.45
N HIS A 61 -25.79 18.52 -22.80
CA HIS A 61 -27.07 18.08 -23.39
C HIS A 61 -28.21 18.14 -22.37
N ALA A 62 -29.32 18.66 -22.86
CA ALA A 62 -30.45 19.18 -22.11
C ALA A 62 -31.63 18.20 -22.03
N LYS A 63 -32.57 18.56 -21.12
CA LYS A 63 -34.00 18.16 -21.02
C LYS A 63 -34.26 16.83 -20.30
N SER A 64 -35.35 16.62 -19.56
CA SER A 64 -36.55 17.39 -19.19
C SER A 64 -37.19 16.66 -17.99
N GLY A 65 -37.89 17.37 -17.11
CA GLY A 65 -38.47 16.82 -15.89
C GLY A 65 -39.74 15.97 -16.08
N SER A 66 -40.13 15.32 -14.99
CA SER A 66 -41.51 15.03 -14.61
C SER A 66 -41.53 14.58 -13.15
N GLN A 67 -42.38 15.22 -12.34
CA GLN A 67 -42.68 14.86 -10.95
C GLN A 67 -43.79 13.82 -10.93
N THR A 68 -43.75 12.85 -10.01
CA THR A 68 -44.97 12.23 -9.48
C THR A 68 -44.72 11.64 -8.08
N SER A 69 -45.76 11.70 -7.28
CA SER A 69 -45.83 11.57 -5.82
C SER A 69 -46.24 10.17 -5.31
N VAL A 70 -45.57 9.70 -4.22
CA VAL A 70 -46.08 9.16 -2.91
C VAL A 70 -47.07 7.94 -2.97
N PRO A 71 -46.98 6.86 -2.13
CA PRO A 71 -47.00 6.95 -0.66
C PRO A 71 -46.24 5.92 0.20
N ALA A 72 -46.21 6.28 1.48
CA ALA A 72 -45.68 5.56 2.64
C ALA A 72 -46.43 4.26 3.00
N CYS A 73 -45.70 3.27 3.52
CA CYS A 73 -46.23 2.30 4.49
C CYS A 73 -45.08 1.63 5.29
N LEU A 74 -45.29 1.51 6.60
CA LEU A 74 -44.57 0.70 7.60
C LEU A 74 -45.66 0.17 8.57
N PRO A 75 -45.39 -0.82 9.44
CA PRO A 75 -44.40 -1.90 9.39
C PRO A 75 -45.03 -3.29 9.66
N SER A 76 -44.28 -4.38 9.45
CA SER A 76 -44.51 -5.60 10.24
C SER A 76 -43.20 -6.35 10.51
N TYR A 77 -42.98 -6.63 11.80
CA TYR A 77 -41.92 -7.43 12.37
C TYR A 77 -42.05 -8.90 11.97
N VAL A 78 -41.00 -9.51 11.42
CA VAL A 78 -40.62 -10.89 11.75
C VAL A 78 -39.10 -11.00 11.74
N THR A 79 -38.56 -11.44 12.87
CA THR A 79 -37.16 -11.75 13.13
C THR A 79 -36.72 -12.96 12.31
N GLN A 80 -35.72 -12.80 11.46
CA GLN A 80 -34.89 -13.91 11.00
C GLN A 80 -33.47 -13.40 10.80
N VAL A 81 -32.59 -13.78 11.73
CA VAL A 81 -31.15 -13.54 11.65
C VAL A 81 -30.61 -14.47 10.56
N ALA A 82 -30.56 -13.97 9.32
CA ALA A 82 -29.81 -14.57 8.24
C ALA A 82 -28.52 -13.75 8.08
N VAL A 83 -27.39 -14.40 8.34
CA VAL A 83 -26.07 -13.86 8.03
C VAL A 83 -25.97 -13.80 6.51
N GLU A 84 -26.06 -12.59 5.96
CA GLU A 84 -25.92 -12.33 4.54
C GLU A 84 -24.45 -12.55 4.15
N LEU A 85 -24.10 -13.81 3.86
CA LEU A 85 -22.86 -14.18 3.22
C LEU A 85 -22.78 -13.42 1.89
N CYS A 86 -21.67 -12.71 1.67
CA CYS A 86 -21.40 -12.03 0.42
C CYS A 86 -21.50 -13.03 -0.74
N GLU A 87 -22.58 -12.97 -1.51
CA GLU A 87 -22.65 -13.58 -2.84
C GLU A 87 -21.71 -12.82 -3.78
N VAL A 88 -20.41 -13.06 -3.65
CA VAL A 88 -19.43 -12.72 -4.69
C VAL A 88 -19.35 -13.94 -5.59
N VAL A 89 -20.03 -13.86 -6.74
CA VAL A 89 -20.04 -14.94 -7.73
C VAL A 89 -18.67 -15.01 -8.40
N LEU A 90 -17.98 -16.14 -8.19
CA LEU A 90 -16.71 -16.44 -8.83
C LEU A 90 -16.93 -16.69 -10.33
N THR A 91 -16.09 -16.09 -11.18
CA THR A 91 -16.09 -16.44 -12.60
C THR A 91 -15.35 -17.75 -12.80
N ALA A 92 -16.05 -18.81 -13.21
CA ALA A 92 -15.40 -20.02 -13.69
C ALA A 92 -14.88 -19.76 -15.10
N SER A 93 -13.56 -19.87 -15.30
CA SER A 93 -12.97 -20.13 -16.61
C SER A 93 -12.19 -21.44 -16.51
N PRO A 94 -12.23 -22.29 -17.56
CA PRO A 94 -11.62 -23.60 -17.51
C PRO A 94 -10.10 -23.45 -17.39
N MET A 95 -9.53 -24.00 -16.32
CA MET A 95 -8.09 -24.27 -16.29
C MET A 95 -7.86 -25.58 -17.01
N ASP A 96 -6.96 -25.55 -18.00
CA ASP A 96 -6.37 -26.74 -18.58
C ASP A 96 -5.68 -27.54 -17.47
N ALA A 97 -6.17 -28.76 -17.29
CA ALA A 97 -5.60 -29.75 -16.40
C ALA A 97 -4.47 -30.48 -17.13
N SER A 98 -3.23 -30.11 -16.83
CA SER A 98 -2.07 -30.99 -17.03
C SER A 98 -0.92 -30.53 -16.15
N ASP A 99 -0.73 -31.26 -15.05
CA ASP A 99 0.52 -31.66 -14.42
C ASP A 99 0.45 -31.59 -12.89
N SER A 100 -0.27 -32.56 -12.34
CA SER A 100 -0.14 -33.00 -10.96
C SER A 100 0.85 -34.17 -10.90
N SER A 101 2.13 -33.88 -10.68
CA SER A 101 3.03 -34.85 -10.03
C SER A 101 4.28 -34.12 -9.56
N LEU A 102 4.42 -34.02 -8.23
CA LEU A 102 5.65 -34.02 -7.42
C LEU A 102 5.43 -33.15 -6.17
N LEU A 103 4.66 -33.71 -5.24
CA LEU A 103 4.79 -33.42 -3.81
C LEU A 103 5.08 -34.76 -3.16
N ASP A 104 6.34 -35.04 -2.83
CA ASP A 104 6.72 -35.54 -1.51
C ASP A 104 8.24 -35.51 -1.34
N GLU A 105 8.70 -35.49 -0.09
CA GLU A 105 10.09 -35.54 0.38
C GLU A 105 10.86 -34.21 0.42
N ASN A 106 10.67 -33.46 1.50
CA ASN A 106 11.75 -33.15 2.47
C ASN A 106 11.24 -32.23 3.59
N LEU A 107 10.48 -32.83 4.52
CA LEU A 107 10.18 -32.25 5.82
C LEU A 107 10.88 -33.07 6.91
N ALA A 108 12.22 -33.06 6.95
CA ALA A 108 13.01 -33.61 8.06
C ALA A 108 14.50 -33.22 8.00
N ALA A 109 14.85 -31.94 8.01
CA ALA A 109 16.18 -31.49 8.47
C ALA A 109 16.22 -29.96 8.55
N LEU A 110 16.08 -29.41 9.75
CA LEU A 110 16.75 -28.19 10.23
C LEU A 110 16.36 -27.98 11.69
N GLN A 111 16.75 -28.95 12.52
CA GLN A 111 16.91 -28.74 13.95
C GLN A 111 18.32 -28.20 14.18
N HIS A 112 18.37 -27.05 14.87
CA HIS A 112 19.50 -26.52 15.61
C HIS A 112 20.69 -25.88 14.88
N ARG A 113 20.95 -24.64 15.33
CA ARG A 113 22.18 -23.81 15.25
C ARG A 113 22.31 -22.93 14.00
N ASP A 114 21.84 -21.69 14.11
CA ASP A 114 22.71 -20.51 14.32
C ASP A 114 21.86 -19.25 14.50
N PHE A 115 21.44 -19.01 15.74
CA PHE A 115 20.79 -17.77 16.19
C PHE A 115 21.81 -17.04 17.07
N ARG A 116 22.72 -16.30 16.45
CA ARG A 116 23.54 -15.26 17.08
C ARG A 116 24.39 -14.57 16.02
N LEU A 117 23.98 -13.38 15.62
CA LEU A 117 24.81 -12.18 15.42
C LEU A 117 23.90 -11.04 14.93
N PHE A 118 24.19 -9.82 15.39
CA PHE A 118 23.47 -8.54 15.19
C PHE A 118 22.40 -8.16 16.22
N LEU A 119 22.86 -8.06 17.47
CA LEU A 119 22.43 -7.06 18.43
C LEU A 119 23.73 -6.54 19.04
N ASP A 120 24.30 -5.50 18.43
CA ASP A 120 25.33 -4.61 19.01
C ASP A 120 25.72 -3.58 17.96
N LEU A 121 25.07 -2.41 17.96
CA LEU A 121 25.74 -1.14 17.70
C LEU A 121 24.92 0.03 18.28
N SER A 122 24.90 0.10 19.61
CA SER A 122 24.60 1.32 20.32
C SER A 122 25.84 1.74 21.11
N THR A 123 26.71 2.53 20.48
CA THR A 123 27.63 3.42 21.19
C THR A 123 27.81 4.72 20.41
N ASN A 124 27.35 5.80 21.03
CA ASN A 124 27.53 7.19 20.64
C ASN A 124 29.01 7.55 20.40
N SER A 125 29.26 8.46 19.46
CA SER A 125 30.29 9.48 19.64
C SER A 125 29.85 10.83 19.07
N CYS A 126 29.78 11.81 19.95
CA CYS A 126 29.59 13.22 19.68
C CYS A 126 30.84 13.82 19.01
N VAL A 127 30.66 14.62 17.96
CA VAL A 127 31.58 15.71 17.58
C VAL A 127 30.78 16.78 16.85
N ASP A 128 30.68 17.95 17.48
CA ASP A 128 30.41 19.24 16.83
C ASP A 128 31.53 19.56 15.84
N THR A 129 31.23 20.25 14.72
CA THR A 129 31.90 21.49 14.24
C THR A 129 31.35 21.94 12.87
N SER A 130 30.78 23.15 12.88
CA SER A 130 30.70 24.19 11.83
C SER A 130 29.97 23.98 10.49
N VAL A 131 29.20 25.02 10.18
CA VAL A 131 28.49 25.39 8.96
C VAL A 131 29.33 25.22 7.68
N GLU A 132 29.00 24.18 6.91
CA GLU A 132 29.11 24.16 5.46
C GLU A 132 27.79 23.63 4.90
N SER A 133 27.35 24.18 3.76
CA SER A 133 26.10 23.81 3.11
C SER A 133 26.15 22.33 2.71
N PRO A 134 25.14 21.50 3.05
CA PRO A 134 25.25 20.08 2.77
C PRO A 134 25.12 19.87 1.26
N ALA A 135 26.19 19.39 0.64
CA ALA A 135 26.10 18.74 -0.66
C ALA A 135 25.07 17.62 -0.52
N GLU A 136 23.97 17.68 -1.28
CA GLU A 136 22.92 16.66 -1.23
C GLU A 136 23.52 15.30 -1.61
N GLU A 137 23.74 14.44 -0.61
CA GLU A 137 24.21 13.07 -0.84
C GLU A 137 23.15 12.28 -1.65
N PRO A 138 23.59 11.35 -2.53
CA PRO A 138 22.69 10.36 -3.13
C PRO A 138 21.92 9.62 -2.03
N LEU A 139 20.63 9.32 -2.23
CA LEU A 139 19.95 8.41 -1.30
C LEU A 139 20.63 7.06 -1.42
N ALA A 140 21.35 6.67 -0.37
CA ALA A 140 21.57 5.27 -0.07
C ALA A 140 20.20 4.71 0.35
N LEU A 141 19.37 4.34 -0.63
CA LEU A 141 18.37 3.30 -0.41
C LEU A 141 19.17 2.03 -0.19
N GLN A 142 19.68 1.85 1.03
CA GLN A 142 20.45 0.68 1.40
C GLN A 142 19.47 -0.49 1.45
N ASP A 143 19.20 -1.03 0.27
CA ASP A 143 18.48 -2.27 0.10
C ASP A 143 19.47 -3.37 0.41
N ASP A 144 19.54 -3.80 1.67
CA ASP A 144 20.39 -4.93 2.09
C ASP A 144 20.09 -6.22 1.28
N LEU A 145 18.99 -6.23 0.52
CA LEU A 145 18.53 -7.30 -0.35
C LEU A 145 19.04 -7.22 -1.80
N CYS A 146 19.58 -6.07 -2.25
CA CYS A 146 20.02 -5.89 -3.64
C CYS A 146 21.54 -6.11 -3.78
N VAL A 147 21.94 -7.37 -3.84
CA VAL A 147 23.34 -7.78 -4.05
C VAL A 147 23.62 -7.83 -5.57
N PRO A 148 24.68 -7.18 -6.09
CA PRO A 148 24.92 -7.02 -7.53
C PRO A 148 24.96 -8.34 -8.32
N GLU A 149 25.35 -9.45 -7.68
CA GLU A 149 25.44 -10.77 -8.30
C GLU A 149 24.09 -11.30 -8.77
N TYR A 150 22.99 -10.97 -8.06
CA TYR A 150 21.65 -11.46 -8.38
C TYR A 150 20.75 -10.40 -9.02
N THR A 151 21.22 -9.16 -9.14
CA THR A 151 20.42 -8.04 -9.68
C THR A 151 19.82 -8.34 -11.05
N GLY A 152 20.58 -8.97 -11.96
CA GLY A 152 20.09 -9.37 -13.29
C GLY A 152 19.02 -10.47 -13.22
N ASP A 153 19.26 -11.53 -12.43
CA ASP A 153 18.33 -12.65 -12.28
C ASP A 153 17.02 -12.22 -11.61
N ILE A 154 17.12 -11.39 -10.57
CA ILE A 154 15.97 -10.79 -9.89
C ILE A 154 15.18 -9.94 -10.88
N TYR A 155 15.85 -9.08 -11.68
CA TYR A 155 15.17 -8.28 -12.67
C TYR A 155 14.39 -9.12 -13.69
N LEU A 156 15.03 -10.14 -14.27
CA LEU A 156 14.41 -11.02 -15.25
C LEU A 156 13.21 -11.78 -14.64
N HIS A 157 13.35 -12.26 -13.40
CA HIS A 157 12.26 -12.89 -12.67
C HIS A 157 11.08 -11.95 -12.46
N LEU A 158 11.33 -10.71 -12.01
CA LEU A 158 10.28 -9.70 -11.83
C LEU A 158 9.62 -9.34 -13.17
N ARG A 159 10.39 -9.21 -14.25
CA ARG A 159 9.86 -8.97 -15.61
C ARG A 159 8.97 -10.10 -16.13
N GLU A 160 9.29 -11.35 -15.80
CA GLU A 160 8.43 -12.48 -16.14
C GLU A 160 7.13 -12.48 -15.33
N ARG A 161 7.23 -12.22 -14.01
CA ARG A 161 6.09 -12.24 -13.10
C ARG A 161 5.10 -11.10 -13.35
N GLU A 162 5.58 -9.90 -13.67
CA GLU A 162 4.72 -8.72 -13.85
C GLU A 162 3.74 -8.89 -15.03
N ALA A 163 4.10 -9.73 -16.01
CA ALA A 163 3.23 -10.07 -17.14
C ALA A 163 2.07 -10.99 -16.72
N LYS A 164 2.30 -11.85 -15.72
CA LYS A 164 1.32 -12.82 -15.20
C LYS A 164 0.42 -12.23 -14.11
N SER A 165 0.88 -11.20 -13.40
CA SER A 165 0.17 -10.57 -12.27
C SER A 165 -0.66 -9.35 -12.65
N ARG A 166 -1.13 -9.25 -13.90
CA ARG A 166 -1.88 -8.10 -14.42
C ARG A 166 -3.37 -8.18 -14.07
N PRO A 167 -4.02 -7.06 -13.70
CA PRO A 167 -5.48 -6.99 -13.68
C PRO A 167 -6.03 -7.11 -15.11
N ARG A 168 -7.24 -7.65 -15.25
CA ARG A 168 -7.90 -7.81 -16.55
C ARG A 168 -8.38 -6.45 -17.06
N PRO A 169 -8.19 -6.12 -18.35
CA PRO A 169 -8.70 -4.86 -18.87
C PRO A 169 -10.23 -4.79 -18.75
N ASN A 170 -10.75 -3.61 -18.42
CA ASN A 170 -12.19 -3.35 -18.25
C ASN A 170 -12.89 -4.21 -17.17
N TYR A 171 -12.18 -4.66 -16.13
CA TYR A 171 -12.76 -5.51 -15.08
C TYR A 171 -14.01 -4.89 -14.41
N LEU A 172 -14.09 -3.56 -14.30
CA LEU A 172 -15.25 -2.88 -13.71
C LEU A 172 -16.56 -3.10 -14.48
N LYS A 173 -16.54 -3.54 -15.75
CA LYS A 173 -17.76 -3.91 -16.49
C LYS A 173 -18.52 -5.07 -15.81
N ASN A 174 -17.82 -5.88 -15.02
CA ASN A 174 -18.40 -6.97 -14.24
C ASN A 174 -19.06 -6.51 -12.94
N HIS A 175 -18.99 -5.21 -12.62
CA HIS A 175 -19.46 -4.63 -11.36
C HIS A 175 -20.39 -3.43 -11.63
N PRO A 176 -21.70 -3.67 -11.87
CA PRO A 176 -22.63 -2.61 -12.31
C PRO A 176 -22.78 -1.42 -11.37
N GLU A 177 -22.46 -1.59 -10.08
CA GLU A 177 -22.54 -0.53 -9.06
C GLU A 177 -21.22 0.22 -8.84
N LEU A 178 -20.12 -0.20 -9.49
CA LEU A 178 -18.80 0.38 -9.31
C LEU A 178 -18.41 1.23 -10.52
N SER A 179 -17.66 2.29 -10.27
CA SER A 179 -17.10 3.15 -11.32
C SER A 179 -15.62 3.42 -11.07
N GLY A 180 -14.90 3.83 -12.11
CA GLY A 180 -13.48 4.21 -11.99
C GLY A 180 -13.27 5.33 -10.95
N CYS A 181 -14.17 6.32 -10.90
CA CYS A 181 -14.12 7.40 -9.89
C CYS A 181 -14.22 6.84 -8.45
N MET A 182 -15.04 5.80 -8.20
CA MET A 182 -15.09 5.17 -6.88
C MET A 182 -13.78 4.46 -6.51
N ARG A 183 -13.12 3.81 -7.48
CA ARG A 183 -11.78 3.23 -7.27
C ARG A 183 -10.76 4.33 -6.93
N VAL A 184 -10.75 5.44 -7.67
CA VAL A 184 -9.83 6.56 -7.42
C VAL A 184 -10.01 7.12 -6.01
N VAL A 185 -11.25 7.32 -5.57
CA VAL A 185 -11.56 7.76 -4.19
C VAL A 185 -11.09 6.73 -3.16
N LEU A 186 -11.29 5.44 -3.42
CA LEU A 186 -10.82 4.39 -2.52
C LEU A 186 -9.30 4.39 -2.41
N VAL A 187 -8.57 4.46 -3.52
CA VAL A 187 -7.09 4.41 -3.53
C VAL A 187 -6.49 5.65 -2.86
N ASP A 188 -7.07 6.84 -3.07
CA ASP A 188 -6.66 8.05 -2.35
C ASP A 188 -6.81 7.88 -0.84
N TRP A 189 -7.95 7.34 -0.38
CA TRP A 189 -8.14 7.01 1.03
C TRP A 189 -7.17 5.93 1.54
N LEU A 190 -6.91 4.88 0.77
CA LEU A 190 -5.91 3.87 1.15
C LEU A 190 -4.52 4.46 1.32
N ALA A 191 -4.16 5.49 0.54
CA ALA A 191 -2.92 6.22 0.70
C ALA A 191 -2.90 7.04 2.01
N GLU A 192 -4.02 7.65 2.42
CA GLU A 192 -4.15 8.31 3.73
C GLU A 192 -3.95 7.29 4.87
N VAL A 193 -4.61 6.14 4.78
CA VAL A 193 -4.50 5.07 5.80
C VAL A 193 -3.08 4.53 5.86
N ALA A 194 -2.44 4.30 4.72
CA ALA A 194 -1.06 3.84 4.68
C ALA A 194 -0.09 4.85 5.33
N ASP A 195 -0.28 6.15 5.12
CA ASP A 195 0.55 7.18 5.75
C ASP A 195 0.30 7.30 7.26
N GLU A 196 -0.96 7.21 7.70
CA GLU A 196 -1.35 7.24 9.12
C GLU A 196 -0.69 6.10 9.92
N TYR A 197 -0.75 4.87 9.38
CA TYR A 197 -0.09 3.70 9.98
C TYR A 197 1.39 3.57 9.61
N LYS A 198 1.94 4.55 8.87
CA LYS A 198 3.36 4.60 8.44
C LYS A 198 3.81 3.35 7.67
N LEU A 199 2.89 2.76 6.91
CA LEU A 199 3.16 1.63 6.04
C LEU A 199 4.14 2.04 4.93
N CYS A 200 4.93 1.08 4.47
CA CYS A 200 5.88 1.32 3.39
C CYS A 200 5.14 1.54 2.05
N ALA A 201 5.81 2.16 1.08
CA ALA A 201 5.21 2.42 -0.24
C ALA A 201 4.92 1.11 -1.02
N GLU A 202 5.70 0.06 -0.76
CA GLU A 202 5.49 -1.28 -1.34
C GLU A 202 4.14 -1.85 -0.88
N THR A 203 3.79 -1.72 0.41
CA THR A 203 2.50 -2.15 0.96
C THR A 203 1.31 -1.53 0.24
N LEU A 204 1.35 -0.21 -0.06
CA LEU A 204 0.29 0.44 -0.82
C LEU A 204 0.21 -0.07 -2.27
N GLN A 205 1.35 -0.25 -2.95
CA GLN A 205 1.40 -0.78 -4.31
C GLN A 205 0.83 -2.20 -4.39
N LEU A 206 1.20 -3.07 -3.44
CA LEU A 206 0.67 -4.42 -3.31
C LEU A 206 -0.84 -4.40 -3.04
N ALA A 207 -1.31 -3.56 -2.12
CA ALA A 207 -2.73 -3.43 -1.81
C ALA A 207 -3.55 -3.06 -3.05
N VAL A 208 -3.09 -2.10 -3.84
CA VAL A 208 -3.77 -1.70 -5.09
C VAL A 208 -3.74 -2.83 -6.13
N SER A 209 -2.62 -3.55 -6.24
CA SER A 209 -2.51 -4.74 -7.09
C SER A 209 -3.52 -5.83 -6.68
N TYR A 210 -3.65 -6.09 -5.38
CA TYR A 210 -4.61 -7.06 -4.85
C TYR A 210 -6.04 -6.62 -5.12
N LEU A 211 -6.37 -5.35 -4.88
CA LEU A 211 -7.68 -4.76 -5.17
C LEU A 211 -8.07 -4.96 -6.64
N ASP A 212 -7.21 -4.53 -7.57
CA ASP A 212 -7.51 -4.57 -9.01
C ASP A 212 -7.59 -6.01 -9.54
N ARG A 213 -6.74 -6.92 -9.05
CA ARG A 213 -6.79 -8.35 -9.40
C ARG A 213 -8.02 -9.02 -8.80
N PHE A 214 -8.39 -8.71 -7.57
CA PHE A 214 -9.60 -9.25 -6.94
C PHE A 214 -10.85 -8.85 -7.73
N LEU A 215 -10.98 -7.57 -8.11
CA LEU A 215 -12.07 -7.10 -8.97
C LEU A 215 -11.99 -7.68 -10.39
N SER A 216 -10.81 -8.12 -10.85
CA SER A 216 -10.67 -8.80 -12.14
C SER A 216 -11.26 -10.21 -12.20
N TYR A 217 -11.29 -10.91 -11.07
CA TYR A 217 -11.74 -12.31 -10.98
C TYR A 217 -13.12 -12.49 -10.33
N THR A 218 -13.66 -11.41 -9.77
CA THR A 218 -14.98 -11.38 -9.13
C THR A 218 -16.00 -10.64 -10.01
N THR A 219 -17.27 -10.70 -9.62
CA THR A 219 -18.37 -10.00 -10.28
C THR A 219 -19.29 -9.41 -9.22
N ALA A 220 -20.08 -8.40 -9.61
CA ALA A 220 -21.21 -7.87 -8.84
C ALA A 220 -20.89 -7.38 -7.40
N VAL A 221 -19.63 -7.08 -7.08
CA VAL A 221 -19.26 -6.36 -5.84
C VAL A 221 -20.08 -5.08 -5.72
N LYS A 222 -20.81 -4.96 -4.61
CA LYS A 222 -21.68 -3.84 -4.29
C LYS A 222 -20.88 -2.62 -3.89
N ARG A 223 -21.39 -1.43 -4.20
CA ARG A 223 -20.77 -0.16 -3.77
C ARG A 223 -20.51 -0.12 -2.26
N ALA A 224 -21.47 -0.56 -1.46
CA ALA A 224 -21.38 -0.59 0.00
C ALA A 224 -20.31 -1.56 0.55
N LYS A 225 -19.72 -2.42 -0.29
CA LYS A 225 -18.65 -3.35 0.08
C LYS A 225 -17.29 -2.95 -0.49
N LEU A 226 -17.22 -1.92 -1.34
CA LEU A 226 -15.96 -1.50 -1.96
C LEU A 226 -14.91 -1.07 -0.92
N GLN A 227 -15.31 -0.35 0.14
CA GLN A 227 -14.39 0.02 1.21
C GLN A 227 -13.86 -1.22 1.95
N LEU A 228 -14.72 -2.19 2.30
CA LEU A 228 -14.30 -3.47 2.90
C LEU A 228 -13.26 -4.19 2.03
N VAL A 229 -13.50 -4.27 0.71
CA VAL A 229 -12.56 -4.88 -0.24
C VAL A 229 -11.21 -4.15 -0.21
N GLY A 230 -11.21 -2.82 -0.24
CA GLY A 230 -9.97 -2.03 -0.15
C GLY A 230 -9.23 -2.17 1.17
N THR A 231 -9.94 -2.10 2.29
CA THR A 231 -9.37 -2.28 3.65
C THR A 231 -8.69 -3.63 3.77
N VAL A 232 -9.32 -4.70 3.28
CA VAL A 232 -8.76 -6.05 3.36
C VAL A 232 -7.59 -6.26 2.40
N ALA A 233 -7.61 -5.61 1.23
CA ALA A 233 -6.45 -5.59 0.34
C ALA A 233 -5.22 -4.97 1.02
N LEU A 234 -5.40 -3.87 1.76
CA LEU A 234 -4.34 -3.23 2.53
C LEU A 234 -3.88 -4.05 3.73
N LEU A 235 -4.82 -4.68 4.46
CA LEU A 235 -4.52 -5.62 5.54
C LEU A 235 -3.63 -6.78 5.06
N LEU A 236 -3.99 -7.40 3.92
CA LEU A 236 -3.22 -8.49 3.34
C LEU A 236 -1.83 -8.05 2.88
N ALA A 237 -1.73 -6.86 2.27
CA ALA A 237 -0.44 -6.29 1.89
C ALA A 237 0.43 -6.00 3.11
N ALA A 238 -0.14 -5.44 4.17
CA ALA A 238 0.58 -5.17 5.41
C ALA A 238 1.10 -6.46 6.04
N LYS A 239 0.26 -7.50 6.16
CA LYS A 239 0.69 -8.82 6.65
C LYS A 239 1.80 -9.46 5.82
N TYR A 240 1.87 -9.13 4.53
CA TYR A 240 2.86 -9.69 3.61
C TYR A 240 4.20 -8.94 3.67
N GLU A 241 4.17 -7.61 3.77
CA GLU A 241 5.33 -6.75 3.54
C GLU A 241 5.89 -6.12 4.83
N GLU A 242 5.05 -5.84 5.82
CA GLU A 242 5.48 -5.13 7.03
C GLU A 242 6.11 -6.08 8.05
N VAL A 243 7.17 -5.61 8.72
CA VAL A 243 7.76 -6.33 9.87
C VAL A 243 6.79 -6.39 11.04
N TYR A 244 6.05 -5.29 11.25
CA TYR A 244 5.04 -5.15 12.30
C TYR A 244 3.76 -4.60 11.67
N PRO A 245 2.93 -5.46 11.04
CA PRO A 245 1.67 -5.02 10.46
C PRO A 245 0.70 -4.53 11.55
N PRO A 246 -0.19 -3.56 11.26
CA PRO A 246 -1.25 -3.18 12.19
C PRO A 246 -2.18 -4.35 12.52
N ASP A 247 -2.74 -4.33 13.72
CA ASP A 247 -3.65 -5.37 14.17
C ASP A 247 -5.00 -5.26 13.43
N MET A 248 -5.78 -6.34 13.42
CA MET A 248 -7.06 -6.34 12.71
C MET A 248 -8.04 -5.32 13.32
N GLU A 249 -7.95 -5.07 14.61
CA GLU A 249 -8.71 -4.08 15.36
C GLU A 249 -8.44 -2.65 14.85
N ASP A 250 -7.22 -2.36 14.40
CA ASP A 250 -6.86 -1.07 13.79
C ASP A 250 -7.60 -0.87 12.46
N PHE A 251 -7.69 -1.93 11.65
CA PHE A 251 -8.45 -1.89 10.39
C PHE A 251 -9.98 -1.82 10.61
N VAL A 252 -10.50 -2.36 11.71
CA VAL A 252 -11.89 -2.12 12.10
C VAL A 252 -12.08 -0.66 12.50
N TYR A 253 -11.18 -0.11 13.31
CA TYR A 253 -11.21 1.26 13.79
C TYR A 253 -11.17 2.29 12.65
N ILE A 254 -10.27 2.13 11.68
CA ILE A 254 -10.13 3.09 10.57
C ILE A 254 -11.34 3.12 9.62
N THR A 255 -12.15 2.06 9.63
CA THR A 255 -13.43 2.03 8.91
C THR A 255 -14.60 2.64 9.70
N ASP A 256 -14.31 3.27 10.85
CA ASP A 256 -15.31 3.90 11.73
C ASP A 256 -16.40 2.91 12.18
N GLY A 257 -16.00 1.65 12.41
CA GLY A 257 -16.94 0.57 12.78
C GLY A 257 -17.96 0.20 11.70
N THR A 258 -17.78 0.67 10.46
CA THR A 258 -18.63 0.30 9.31
C THR A 258 -18.64 -1.21 9.09
N TYR A 259 -17.50 -1.86 9.37
CA TYR A 259 -17.35 -3.30 9.28
C TYR A 259 -16.83 -3.90 10.58
N ASP A 260 -17.32 -5.09 10.92
CA ASP A 260 -16.83 -5.83 12.07
C ASP A 260 -15.64 -6.75 11.71
N GLN A 261 -14.95 -7.23 12.73
CA GLN A 261 -13.80 -8.13 12.57
C GLN A 261 -14.16 -9.40 11.77
N ARG A 262 -15.38 -9.93 11.92
CA ARG A 262 -15.82 -11.14 11.21
C ARG A 262 -15.93 -10.87 9.71
N GLN A 263 -16.43 -9.71 9.32
CA GLN A 263 -16.52 -9.30 7.92
C GLN A 263 -15.12 -9.15 7.30
N LEU A 264 -14.16 -8.58 8.02
CA LEU A 264 -12.77 -8.49 7.58
C LEU A 264 -12.16 -9.88 7.36
N VAL A 265 -12.28 -10.79 8.34
CA VAL A 265 -11.78 -12.19 8.23
C VAL A 265 -12.42 -12.93 7.05
N CYS A 266 -13.74 -12.82 6.89
CA CYS A 266 -14.44 -13.46 5.77
C CYS A 266 -13.97 -12.95 4.41
N MET A 267 -13.78 -11.64 4.29
CA MET A 267 -13.28 -11.03 3.07
C MET A 267 -11.80 -11.38 2.83
N GLU A 268 -10.97 -11.44 3.87
CA GLU A 268 -9.57 -11.88 3.78
C GLU A 268 -9.48 -13.29 3.21
N HIS A 269 -10.27 -14.22 3.74
CA HIS A 269 -10.36 -15.58 3.22
C HIS A 269 -10.78 -15.60 1.74
N MET A 270 -11.73 -14.76 1.36
CA MET A 270 -12.18 -14.64 -0.03
C MET A 270 -11.06 -14.12 -0.95
N PHE A 271 -10.29 -13.12 -0.53
CA PHE A 271 -9.13 -12.61 -1.28
C PHE A 271 -8.11 -13.72 -1.53
N LEU A 272 -7.70 -14.44 -0.48
CA LEU A 272 -6.70 -15.50 -0.59
C LEU A 272 -7.16 -16.62 -1.53
N LYS A 273 -8.45 -16.96 -1.51
CA LYS A 273 -9.05 -17.92 -2.44
C LYS A 273 -9.08 -17.40 -3.87
N VAL A 274 -9.55 -16.16 -4.09
CA VAL A 274 -9.66 -15.55 -5.42
C VAL A 274 -8.30 -15.36 -6.08
N LEU A 275 -7.30 -14.92 -5.31
CA LEU A 275 -5.93 -14.71 -5.78
C LEU A 275 -5.10 -16.01 -5.77
N ALA A 276 -5.67 -17.13 -5.32
CA ALA A 276 -4.99 -18.42 -5.17
C ALA A 276 -3.64 -18.28 -4.43
N PHE A 277 -3.61 -17.48 -3.36
CA PHE A 277 -2.42 -17.14 -2.57
C PHE A 277 -1.24 -16.53 -3.39
N ASN A 278 -1.47 -16.11 -4.63
CA ASN A 278 -0.45 -15.43 -5.44
C ASN A 278 -0.35 -13.96 -5.03
N LEU A 279 0.28 -13.71 -3.88
CA LEU A 279 0.46 -12.39 -3.28
C LEU A 279 1.78 -11.73 -3.70
N THR A 280 2.85 -12.50 -3.88
CA THR A 280 4.14 -11.98 -4.36
C THR A 280 4.01 -11.48 -5.80
N VAL A 281 3.89 -10.17 -6.01
CA VAL A 281 3.74 -9.58 -7.34
C VAL A 281 4.70 -8.41 -7.50
N PRO A 282 5.35 -8.25 -8.66
CA PRO A 282 6.21 -7.10 -8.90
C PRO A 282 5.39 -5.81 -8.91
N THR A 283 5.92 -4.78 -8.25
CA THR A 283 5.33 -3.45 -8.21
C THR A 283 6.24 -2.42 -8.88
N ALA A 284 5.68 -1.25 -9.21
CA ALA A 284 6.48 -0.18 -9.78
C ALA A 284 7.50 0.35 -8.76
N TYR A 285 7.19 0.30 -7.46
CA TYR A 285 8.12 0.74 -6.41
C TYR A 285 9.34 -0.17 -6.30
N GLN A 286 9.15 -1.49 -6.27
CA GLN A 286 10.26 -2.45 -6.25
C GLN A 286 11.19 -2.28 -7.45
N LEU A 287 10.64 -2.19 -8.66
CA LEU A 287 11.41 -2.00 -9.89
C LEU A 287 12.09 -0.63 -9.95
N LEU A 288 11.44 0.41 -9.44
CA LEU A 288 12.04 1.75 -9.36
C LEU A 288 13.24 1.75 -8.40
N ARG A 289 13.14 1.11 -7.24
CA ARG A 289 14.29 0.96 -6.31
C ARG A 289 15.46 0.27 -6.99
N LEU A 290 15.20 -0.82 -7.71
CA LEU A 290 16.20 -1.53 -8.49
C LEU A 290 16.89 -0.61 -9.52
N PHE A 291 16.13 0.20 -10.25
CA PHE A 291 16.69 1.15 -11.22
C PHE A 291 17.53 2.23 -10.55
N ILE A 292 17.13 2.73 -9.38
CA ILE A 292 17.92 3.69 -8.60
C ILE A 292 19.21 3.04 -8.07
N THR A 293 19.20 1.75 -7.73
CA THR A 293 20.42 1.03 -7.34
C THR A 293 21.39 0.87 -8.52
N VAL A 294 20.87 0.54 -9.72
CA VAL A 294 21.69 0.38 -10.93
C VAL A 294 22.25 1.72 -11.41
N GLN A 295 21.42 2.76 -11.45
CA GLN A 295 21.83 4.12 -11.79
C GLN A 295 21.42 5.09 -10.67
N PRO A 296 22.32 5.37 -9.72
CA PRO A 296 22.04 6.27 -8.61
C PRO A 296 21.70 7.68 -9.07
N VAL A 297 20.75 8.28 -8.36
CA VAL A 297 20.31 9.66 -8.54
C VAL A 297 20.33 10.42 -7.23
N ARG A 298 20.22 11.75 -7.30
CA ARG A 298 20.07 12.59 -6.11
C ARG A 298 18.81 12.21 -5.34
N SER A 299 18.86 12.46 -4.03
CA SER A 299 17.77 12.16 -3.13
C SER A 299 16.42 12.71 -3.57
N LYS A 300 16.42 13.97 -4.01
CA LYS A 300 15.23 14.66 -4.50
C LYS A 300 14.64 14.00 -5.76
N THR A 301 15.49 13.51 -6.66
CA THR A 301 15.06 12.80 -7.87
C THR A 301 14.42 11.46 -7.52
N ALA A 302 15.02 10.69 -6.61
CA ALA A 302 14.47 9.42 -6.16
C ALA A 302 13.09 9.60 -5.50
N TYR A 303 12.95 10.54 -4.58
CA TYR A 303 11.65 10.84 -3.96
C TYR A 303 10.60 11.33 -4.97
N LEU A 304 11.00 12.15 -5.94
CA LEU A 304 10.09 12.59 -7.00
C LEU A 304 9.64 11.41 -7.89
N ALA A 305 10.54 10.47 -8.19
CA ALA A 305 10.19 9.26 -8.93
C ALA A 305 9.19 8.39 -8.15
N MET A 306 9.40 8.23 -6.84
CA MET A 306 8.47 7.51 -5.97
C MET A 306 7.10 8.19 -5.93
N TYR A 307 7.07 9.53 -5.80
CA TYR A 307 5.84 10.31 -5.85
C TYR A 307 5.05 10.10 -7.13
N VAL A 308 5.70 10.20 -8.30
CA VAL A 308 5.08 10.00 -9.60
C VAL A 308 4.59 8.56 -9.77
N ALA A 309 5.38 7.57 -9.34
CA ALA A 309 4.98 6.17 -9.37
C ALA A 309 3.76 5.91 -8.46
N GLU A 310 3.67 6.55 -7.30
CA GLU A 310 2.51 6.44 -6.41
C GLU A 310 1.27 7.15 -6.98
N LEU A 311 1.43 8.33 -7.59
CA LEU A 311 0.33 9.01 -8.31
C LEU A 311 -0.27 8.14 -9.42
N SER A 312 0.53 7.31 -10.08
CA SER A 312 0.05 6.39 -11.12
C SER A 312 -1.00 5.40 -10.59
N LEU A 313 -1.00 5.10 -9.29
CA LEU A 313 -1.97 4.20 -8.66
C LEU A 313 -3.39 4.76 -8.70
N LEU A 314 -3.57 6.09 -8.79
CA LEU A 314 -4.88 6.71 -8.92
C LEU A 314 -5.50 6.47 -10.30
N GLU A 315 -4.67 6.29 -11.34
CA GLU A 315 -5.14 6.10 -12.71
C GLU A 315 -5.33 4.64 -13.09
N MET A 316 -6.60 4.23 -13.17
CA MET A 316 -6.96 2.87 -13.56
C MET A 316 -6.45 2.51 -14.96
N GLU A 317 -6.51 3.44 -15.91
CA GLU A 317 -6.05 3.21 -17.29
C GLU A 317 -4.54 2.92 -17.32
N THR A 318 -3.73 3.72 -16.61
CA THR A 318 -2.28 3.51 -16.49
C THR A 318 -1.95 2.16 -15.88
N VAL A 319 -2.59 1.79 -14.76
CA VAL A 319 -2.37 0.51 -14.08
C VAL A 319 -2.68 -0.68 -14.99
N VAL A 320 -3.73 -0.59 -15.80
CA VAL A 320 -4.17 -1.64 -16.73
C VAL A 320 -3.36 -1.65 -18.05
N ALA A 321 -2.91 -0.50 -18.53
CA ALA A 321 -2.22 -0.36 -19.81
C ALA A 321 -0.73 -0.72 -19.72
N PHE A 322 -0.03 -0.28 -18.66
CA PHE A 322 1.44 -0.39 -18.60
C PHE A 322 1.91 -1.33 -17.51
N ARG A 323 2.91 -2.15 -17.82
CA ARG A 323 3.58 -3.03 -16.85
C ARG A 323 4.26 -2.20 -15.74
N PRO A 324 4.33 -2.70 -14.50
CA PRO A 324 5.06 -2.06 -13.40
C PRO A 324 6.46 -1.57 -13.77
N SER A 325 7.22 -2.33 -14.57
CA SER A 325 8.56 -1.95 -15.03
C SER A 325 8.58 -0.73 -15.95
N VAL A 326 7.55 -0.58 -16.80
CA VAL A 326 7.39 0.60 -17.67
C VAL A 326 7.02 1.81 -16.82
N VAL A 327 6.08 1.66 -15.88
CA VAL A 327 5.70 2.72 -14.94
C VAL A 327 6.91 3.19 -14.13
N ALA A 328 7.72 2.26 -13.60
CA ALA A 328 8.95 2.56 -12.87
C ALA A 328 9.97 3.31 -13.73
N ALA A 329 10.21 2.85 -14.97
CA ALA A 329 11.15 3.49 -15.90
C ALA A 329 10.68 4.90 -16.30
N SER A 330 9.39 5.07 -16.60
CA SER A 330 8.79 6.38 -16.92
C SER A 330 8.82 7.33 -15.72
N ALA A 331 8.54 6.85 -14.50
CA ALA A 331 8.61 7.66 -13.29
C ALA A 331 10.05 8.11 -12.99
N TYR A 332 11.03 7.20 -13.12
CA TYR A 332 12.46 7.52 -13.03
C TYR A 332 12.85 8.59 -14.06
N CYS A 333 12.50 8.36 -15.34
CA CYS A 333 12.86 9.27 -16.43
C CYS A 333 12.23 10.66 -16.23
N LEU A 334 10.97 10.73 -15.82
CA LEU A 334 10.28 12.00 -15.58
C LEU A 334 10.92 12.78 -14.43
N ALA A 335 11.23 12.09 -13.33
CA ALA A 335 11.87 12.72 -12.17
C ALA A 335 13.28 13.20 -12.51
N ASN A 336 14.07 12.37 -13.20
CA ASN A 336 15.43 12.72 -13.61
C ASN A 336 15.44 13.95 -14.54
N TYR A 337 14.51 13.99 -15.49
CA TYR A 337 14.35 15.15 -16.37
C TYR A 337 13.90 16.41 -15.62
N THR A 338 13.04 16.26 -14.62
CA THR A 338 12.53 17.39 -13.83
C THR A 338 13.63 18.03 -12.98
N VAL A 339 14.52 17.22 -12.40
CA VAL A 339 15.59 17.70 -11.50
C VAL A 339 16.89 18.01 -12.25
N SER A 340 17.37 17.07 -13.07
CA SER A 340 18.70 17.12 -13.68
C SER A 340 18.68 17.55 -15.15
N ARG A 341 17.50 17.60 -15.78
CA ARG A 341 17.33 17.79 -17.25
C ARG A 341 17.93 16.66 -18.10
N ASP A 342 18.27 15.55 -17.47
CA ASP A 342 18.75 14.34 -18.12
C ASP A 342 17.60 13.36 -18.35
N LEU A 343 17.61 12.73 -19.52
CA LEU A 343 16.63 11.72 -19.89
C LEU A 343 17.11 10.31 -19.54
N TRP A 344 16.41 9.31 -20.05
CA TRP A 344 16.69 7.89 -19.85
C TRP A 344 18.18 7.56 -20.10
N PRO A 345 18.94 7.13 -19.08
CA PRO A 345 20.38 6.93 -19.19
C PRO A 345 20.71 5.62 -19.91
N GLU A 346 21.84 5.59 -20.64
CA GLU A 346 22.30 4.43 -21.42
C GLU A 346 22.49 3.19 -20.55
N SER A 347 23.00 3.34 -19.31
CA SER A 347 23.14 2.24 -18.35
C SER A 347 21.82 1.54 -18.03
N LEU A 348 20.72 2.28 -17.87
CA LEU A 348 19.40 1.69 -17.66
C LEU A 348 18.81 1.12 -18.95
N GLN A 349 19.11 1.71 -20.10
CA GLN A 349 18.72 1.14 -21.39
C GLN A 349 19.37 -0.23 -21.61
N GLU A 350 20.66 -0.37 -21.31
CA GLU A 350 21.38 -1.65 -21.38
C GLU A 350 20.85 -2.66 -20.37
N PHE A 351 20.60 -2.24 -19.12
CA PHE A 351 20.11 -3.13 -18.07
C PHE A 351 18.68 -3.62 -18.30
N THR A 352 17.77 -2.72 -18.71
CA THR A 352 16.34 -3.03 -18.83
C THR A 352 15.91 -3.50 -20.22
N GLY A 353 16.71 -3.17 -21.24
CA GLY A 353 16.35 -3.32 -22.65
C GLY A 353 15.29 -2.34 -23.15
N TYR A 354 14.82 -1.38 -22.33
CA TYR A 354 13.87 -0.37 -22.75
C TYR A 354 14.56 0.82 -23.40
N SER A 355 14.12 1.16 -24.61
CA SER A 355 14.44 2.45 -25.23
C SER A 355 13.51 3.55 -24.69
N LEU A 356 13.90 4.78 -24.96
CA LEU A 356 13.08 5.95 -24.65
C LEU A 356 11.73 5.94 -25.40
N GLU A 357 11.71 5.36 -26.60
CA GLU A 357 10.48 5.21 -27.41
C GLU A 357 9.51 4.20 -26.77
N ASP A 358 10.03 3.13 -26.16
CA ASP A 358 9.21 2.11 -25.49
C ASP A 358 8.49 2.68 -24.27
N ILE A 359 9.15 3.57 -23.52
CA ILE A 359 8.59 4.18 -22.31
C ILE A 359 7.83 5.49 -22.58
N ALA A 360 7.95 6.07 -23.78
CA ALA A 360 7.37 7.36 -24.13
C ALA A 360 5.85 7.46 -23.93
N PRO A 361 5.02 6.44 -24.27
CA PRO A 361 3.58 6.51 -24.04
C PRO A 361 3.25 6.65 -22.55
N CYS A 362 3.84 5.80 -21.71
CA CYS A 362 3.63 5.84 -20.26
C CYS A 362 4.20 7.14 -19.66
N LEU A 363 5.34 7.62 -20.17
CA LEU A 363 5.94 8.89 -19.75
C LEU A 363 5.01 10.08 -20.00
N LYS A 364 4.31 10.13 -21.14
CA LYS A 364 3.33 11.18 -21.47
C LYS A 364 2.12 11.11 -20.53
N ASP A 365 1.64 9.92 -20.21
CA ASP A 365 0.53 9.73 -19.28
C ASP A 365 0.91 10.15 -17.85
N LEU A 366 2.07 9.70 -17.36
CA LEU A 366 2.60 10.11 -16.05
C LEU A 366 2.87 11.61 -15.97
N HIS A 367 3.34 12.24 -17.06
CA HIS A 367 3.51 13.68 -17.12
C HIS A 367 2.19 14.42 -16.99
N THR A 368 1.13 13.95 -17.66
CA THR A 368 -0.22 14.53 -17.55
C THR A 368 -0.78 14.39 -16.13
N ILE A 369 -0.57 13.24 -15.50
CA ILE A 369 -0.98 12.99 -14.11
C ILE A 369 -0.23 13.93 -13.17
N TYR A 370 1.09 14.01 -13.30
CA TYR A 370 1.92 14.89 -12.46
C TYR A 370 1.57 16.36 -12.66
N PHE A 371 1.37 16.80 -13.90
CA PHE A 371 1.00 18.19 -14.23
C PHE A 371 -0.35 18.59 -13.63
N SER A 372 -1.33 17.67 -13.62
CA SER A 372 -2.66 17.90 -13.05
C SER A 372 -2.78 17.58 -11.55
N ALA A 373 -1.70 17.11 -10.91
CA ALA A 373 -1.75 16.63 -9.52
C ALA A 373 -2.25 17.67 -8.52
N GLU A 374 -1.92 18.95 -8.72
CA GLU A 374 -2.35 20.02 -7.82
C GLU A 374 -3.84 20.37 -7.92
N SER A 375 -4.44 20.21 -9.10
CA SER A 375 -5.84 20.59 -9.34
C SER A 375 -6.84 19.46 -9.05
N ARG A 376 -6.34 18.23 -8.83
CA ARG A 376 -7.18 17.05 -8.58
C ARG A 376 -7.79 17.08 -7.17
N PRO A 377 -9.00 16.53 -6.99
CA PRO A 377 -9.60 16.44 -5.66
C PRO A 377 -8.91 15.42 -4.74
N GLN A 378 -8.30 14.38 -5.30
CA GLN A 378 -7.49 13.40 -4.57
C GLN A 378 -6.12 14.00 -4.26
N GLN A 379 -5.85 14.23 -2.98
CA GLN A 379 -4.65 14.94 -2.52
C GLN A 379 -3.81 14.14 -1.53
N ALA A 380 -4.23 12.94 -1.09
CA ALA A 380 -3.55 12.19 -0.04
C ALA A 380 -2.06 11.95 -0.35
N ILE A 381 -1.78 11.45 -1.55
CA ILE A 381 -0.41 11.21 -2.04
C ILE A 381 0.35 12.54 -2.12
N ARG A 382 -0.28 13.61 -2.62
CA ARG A 382 0.39 14.91 -2.72
C ARG A 382 0.77 15.46 -1.35
N GLU A 383 -0.13 15.40 -0.37
CA GLU A 383 0.13 15.83 1.01
C GLU A 383 1.24 15.01 1.66
N LYS A 384 1.24 13.68 1.51
CA LYS A 384 2.32 12.79 1.96
C LYS A 384 3.69 13.28 1.50
N TYR A 385 3.84 13.56 0.19
CA TYR A 385 5.11 14.01 -0.40
C TYR A 385 5.39 15.51 -0.26
N LYS A 386 4.52 16.30 0.40
CA LYS A 386 4.86 17.67 0.84
C LYS A 386 5.78 17.66 2.05
N SER A 387 5.71 16.60 2.86
CA SER A 387 6.54 16.43 4.05
C SER A 387 8.03 16.57 3.72
N SER A 388 8.78 17.19 4.64
CA SER A 388 10.24 17.31 4.52
C SER A 388 10.94 15.94 4.49
N LYS A 389 10.30 14.89 5.02
CA LYS A 389 10.76 13.49 4.91
C LYS A 389 11.07 13.09 3.46
N TYR A 390 10.27 13.57 2.51
CA TYR A 390 10.43 13.25 1.08
C TYR A 390 11.01 14.43 0.29
N GLY A 391 11.69 15.38 0.95
CA GLY A 391 12.28 16.56 0.29
C GLY A 391 11.26 17.52 -0.31
N SER A 392 10.00 17.48 0.14
CA SER A 392 8.89 18.30 -0.36
C SER A 392 8.73 18.28 -1.89
N VAL A 393 8.99 17.13 -2.50
CA VAL A 393 9.02 16.95 -3.96
C VAL A 393 7.67 17.21 -4.64
N SER A 394 6.56 17.06 -3.93
CA SER A 394 5.23 17.34 -4.51
C SER A 394 4.94 18.83 -4.73
N LEU A 395 5.78 19.72 -4.18
CA LEU A 395 5.76 21.17 -4.43
C LEU A 395 6.62 21.58 -5.64
N MET A 396 7.37 20.65 -6.24
CA MET A 396 8.17 20.95 -7.40
C MET A 396 7.29 21.21 -8.62
N THR A 397 7.70 22.19 -9.42
CA THR A 397 7.00 22.53 -10.66
C THR A 397 7.24 21.44 -11.72
N PRO A 398 6.17 20.84 -12.25
CA PRO A 398 6.29 19.89 -13.35
C PRO A 398 6.84 20.61 -14.60
N PRO A 399 7.61 19.92 -15.46
CA PRO A 399 8.08 20.52 -16.70
C PRO A 399 6.89 20.86 -17.61
N THR A 400 6.91 22.01 -18.27
CA THR A 400 5.80 22.45 -19.15
C THR A 400 5.63 21.55 -20.37
N ALA A 401 6.73 21.04 -20.91
CA ALA A 401 6.75 20.11 -22.02
C ALA A 401 7.88 19.09 -21.82
N LEU A 402 7.64 17.87 -22.31
CA LEU A 402 8.69 16.88 -22.49
C LEU A 402 9.46 17.19 -23.78
N PRO A 403 10.76 16.86 -23.87
CA PRO A 403 11.61 17.20 -25.01
C PRO A 403 11.36 16.31 -26.24
N PHE A 404 10.19 15.66 -26.35
CA PHE A 404 9.83 14.76 -27.44
C PHE A 404 8.61 15.29 -28.20
N PRO A 405 8.49 15.00 -29.52
CA PRO A 405 7.33 15.38 -30.31
C PRO A 405 6.02 14.68 -29.91
#